data_AF-A0A1M5P375-F1
#
_entry.id   AF-A0A1M5P375-F1
#
_cell.length_a   1.000
_cell.length_b   1.000
_cell.length_c   1.000
_cell.angle_alpha   90.00
_cell.angle_beta   90.00
_cell.angle_gamma   90.00
#
_symmetry.space_group_name_H-M   'P 1'
#
loop_
_entity.id
_entity.type
_entity.pdbx_description
1 polymer ?
#
loop_
_entity_poly.entity_id
_entity_poly.type
_entity_poly.pdbx_seq_one_letter_code
_entity_poly.pdbx_strand_id
1 'polypeptide(L)'
;MKARFASILLLITCPAVSASVDVLEFLPNCQQIEPIVLTANRSVGKGKMPEDLSGVPEFAQILEELTHQAEQQGRDAIYLTQLYIRQRFNGPHSGTKQPTLVGQHLHVSVNAIQYCPDDRSLSEKPSPLTAQGKRRLVYTQQITLAIPSETEPEGLAAFHPHIHPNRALGVLEPGMSGLEIVRLLGKPSLMLQATHDRSIWSYGRTYWLYLEDGQLSALSNKGPALSGELRNEIPLLSPFDDHGWDIEEKVGRHATWQEVREALPHFAFDPDLRRASVGEQLQLIFEPFHDQAKYLPVDKLTQFILTKPGAAAQPLFNPTQAYDKQISQQLLSSALSGQLQTKAQLVQAYPMAHWLEKGKGRSSMFIGNHLQLRFEGANLHSIQLHDALFPQSDTNHFERLLESVAVPLDKGAMLSQYPEAVDLADSVSLDLAHYTTEVIYDGESSEAKPYLVSFMIF
;
A
#
# COMPACT_ATOMS: atom_id res chain seq x y z
N MET A 1 31.12 -92.58 11.76
CA MET A 1 30.44 -91.37 12.29
C MET A 1 30.81 -90.19 11.40
N LYS A 2 29.85 -89.60 10.68
CA LYS A 2 30.02 -88.36 9.92
C LYS A 2 28.98 -87.37 10.45
N ALA A 3 29.42 -86.34 11.18
CA ALA A 3 28.56 -85.26 11.64
C ALA A 3 28.62 -84.11 10.61
N ARG A 4 27.47 -83.73 10.06
CA ARG A 4 27.29 -82.54 9.22
C ARG A 4 26.90 -81.38 10.13
N PHE A 5 27.71 -80.32 10.15
CA PHE A 5 27.34 -79.03 10.73
C PHE A 5 26.60 -78.22 9.67
N ALA A 6 25.34 -77.87 9.95
CA ALA A 6 24.56 -76.93 9.16
C ALA A 6 24.60 -75.56 9.85
N SER A 7 25.26 -74.59 9.23
CA SER A 7 25.24 -73.18 9.65
C SER A 7 23.98 -72.52 9.11
N ILE A 8 23.06 -72.17 10.01
CA ILE A 8 21.87 -71.35 9.71
C ILE A 8 22.28 -69.88 9.84
N LEU A 9 22.31 -69.16 8.71
CA LEU A 9 22.54 -67.72 8.65
C LEU A 9 21.20 -67.01 8.90
N LEU A 10 21.03 -66.44 10.09
CA LEU A 10 19.83 -65.69 10.47
C LEU A 10 19.96 -64.25 9.92
N LEU A 11 19.27 -63.95 8.81
CA LEU A 11 19.12 -62.58 8.29
C LEU A 11 18.13 -61.82 9.19
N ILE A 12 18.66 -60.97 10.07
CA ILE A 12 17.87 -60.02 10.87
C ILE A 12 17.48 -58.87 9.93
N THR A 13 16.25 -58.88 9.42
CA THR A 13 15.67 -57.71 8.75
C THR A 13 15.26 -56.71 9.82
N CYS A 14 16.06 -55.66 10.02
CA CYS A 14 15.67 -54.51 10.81
C CYS A 14 14.50 -53.82 10.09
N PRO A 15 13.34 -53.60 10.72
CA PRO A 15 12.29 -52.78 10.12
C PRO A 15 12.85 -51.37 9.94
N ALA A 16 12.93 -50.91 8.69
CA ALA A 16 13.23 -49.51 8.40
C ALA A 16 12.13 -48.67 9.04
N VAL A 17 12.47 -47.91 10.07
CA VAL A 17 11.63 -46.85 10.59
C VAL A 17 11.52 -45.84 9.44
N SER A 18 10.35 -45.76 8.80
CA SER A 18 10.05 -44.68 7.85
C SER A 18 10.10 -43.38 8.65
N ALA A 19 11.20 -42.66 8.51
CA ALA A 19 11.34 -41.32 9.05
C ALA A 19 10.49 -40.43 8.14
N SER A 20 9.35 -39.96 8.64
CA SER A 20 8.51 -39.01 7.93
C SER A 20 9.29 -37.74 7.68
N VAL A 21 9.24 -37.22 6.45
CA VAL A 21 9.83 -35.93 6.09
C VAL A 21 9.05 -34.81 6.80
N ASP A 22 9.77 -33.97 7.54
CA ASP A 22 9.16 -32.90 8.32
C ASP A 22 8.86 -31.66 7.46
N VAL A 23 7.71 -31.02 7.65
CA VAL A 23 7.40 -29.71 7.05
C VAL A 23 7.75 -28.61 8.03
N LEU A 24 8.78 -27.82 7.72
CA LEU A 24 9.36 -26.89 8.68
C LEU A 24 8.66 -25.55 8.71
N GLU A 25 8.49 -25.04 9.93
CA GLU A 25 8.06 -23.67 10.24
C GLU A 25 9.25 -22.72 10.46
N PHE A 26 10.45 -23.27 10.64
CA PHE A 26 11.70 -22.56 10.89
C PHE A 26 12.83 -23.23 10.12
N LEU A 27 13.77 -22.45 9.59
CA LEU A 27 14.90 -22.95 8.83
C LEU A 27 15.91 -23.65 9.75
N PRO A 28 16.62 -24.70 9.31
CA PRO A 28 17.62 -25.38 10.13
C PRO A 28 18.83 -24.48 10.43
N ASN A 29 19.51 -24.72 11.56
CA ASN A 29 20.81 -24.08 11.83
C ASN A 29 21.91 -24.60 10.89
N CYS A 30 21.79 -25.84 10.41
CA CYS A 30 22.74 -26.47 9.50
C CYS A 30 22.03 -27.36 8.46
N GLN A 31 22.43 -27.25 7.19
CA GLN A 31 21.94 -28.10 6.09
C GLN A 31 23.11 -28.63 5.26
N GLN A 32 23.05 -29.90 4.85
CA GLN A 32 24.22 -30.64 4.35
C GLN A 32 24.49 -30.51 2.86
N ILE A 33 23.52 -30.03 2.07
CA ILE A 33 23.56 -29.93 0.61
C ILE A 33 22.70 -28.74 0.19
N GLU A 34 22.92 -28.18 -1.00
CA GLU A 34 21.96 -27.24 -1.59
C GLU A 34 20.55 -27.86 -1.64
N PRO A 35 19.51 -27.11 -1.22
CA PRO A 35 18.15 -27.60 -1.25
C PRO A 35 17.72 -28.02 -2.66
N ILE A 36 16.95 -29.10 -2.78
CA ILE A 36 16.27 -29.43 -4.03
C ILE A 36 14.95 -28.69 -4.07
N VAL A 37 14.74 -27.89 -5.12
CA VAL A 37 13.43 -27.28 -5.36
C VAL A 37 12.49 -28.34 -5.94
N LEU A 38 11.41 -28.63 -5.23
CA LEU A 38 10.32 -29.49 -5.69
C LEU A 38 9.08 -28.65 -5.92
N THR A 39 8.33 -28.93 -6.99
CA THR A 39 7.13 -28.17 -7.34
C THR A 39 5.98 -29.09 -7.67
N ALA A 40 4.78 -28.70 -7.27
CA ALA A 40 3.55 -29.43 -7.57
C ALA A 40 2.41 -28.46 -7.88
N ASN A 41 1.47 -28.93 -8.69
CA ASN A 41 0.35 -28.14 -9.18
C ASN A 41 -0.95 -28.95 -9.12
N ARG A 42 -2.03 -28.37 -8.58
CA ARG A 42 -3.38 -28.97 -8.62
C ARG A 42 -4.40 -27.97 -9.09
N SER A 43 -5.40 -28.44 -9.83
CA SER A 43 -6.56 -27.62 -10.17
C SER A 43 -7.40 -27.42 -8.91
N VAL A 44 -7.82 -26.18 -8.65
CA VAL A 44 -8.68 -25.84 -7.51
C VAL A 44 -10.01 -25.27 -7.98
N GLY A 45 -11.04 -25.38 -7.14
CA GLY A 45 -12.36 -24.82 -7.39
C GLY A 45 -12.30 -23.30 -7.64
N LYS A 46 -13.20 -22.80 -8.51
CA LYS A 46 -13.27 -21.36 -8.81
C LYS A 46 -13.70 -20.60 -7.55
N GLY A 47 -12.85 -19.72 -7.04
CA GLY A 47 -13.18 -18.91 -5.89
C GLY A 47 -12.05 -18.02 -5.42
N LYS A 48 -12.34 -17.23 -4.37
CA LYS A 48 -11.30 -16.55 -3.60
C LYS A 48 -10.72 -17.57 -2.63
N MET A 49 -9.42 -17.83 -2.72
CA MET A 49 -8.73 -18.74 -1.82
C MET A 49 -8.69 -18.14 -0.41
N PRO A 50 -8.88 -18.94 0.65
CA PRO A 50 -8.62 -18.47 2.00
C PRO A 50 -7.13 -18.13 2.19
N GLU A 51 -6.86 -17.20 3.08
CA GLU A 51 -5.48 -16.83 3.49
C GLU A 51 -4.77 -17.98 4.23
N ASP A 52 -5.56 -18.85 4.86
CA ASP A 52 -5.15 -20.10 5.49
C ASP A 52 -5.55 -21.28 4.60
N LEU A 53 -4.58 -22.07 4.14
CA LEU A 53 -4.84 -23.20 3.25
C LEU A 53 -5.01 -24.53 3.97
N SER A 54 -4.98 -24.56 5.30
CA SER A 54 -5.23 -25.78 6.09
C SER A 54 -6.59 -26.43 5.79
N GLY A 55 -7.57 -25.66 5.33
CA GLY A 55 -8.89 -26.14 4.92
C GLY A 55 -9.03 -26.48 3.43
N VAL A 56 -7.97 -26.36 2.62
CA VAL A 56 -8.01 -26.58 1.16
C VAL A 56 -7.49 -27.99 0.85
N PRO A 57 -8.36 -28.94 0.43
CA PRO A 57 -7.96 -30.34 0.21
C PRO A 57 -6.82 -30.50 -0.80
N GLU A 58 -6.81 -29.68 -1.85
CA GLU A 58 -5.80 -29.72 -2.89
C GLU A 58 -4.42 -29.29 -2.38
N PHE A 59 -4.36 -28.41 -1.38
CA PHE A 59 -3.10 -28.01 -0.75
C PHE A 59 -2.52 -29.15 0.09
N ALA A 60 -3.34 -29.85 0.88
CA ALA A 60 -2.91 -31.02 1.65
C ALA A 60 -2.37 -32.13 0.73
N GLN A 61 -3.04 -32.38 -0.40
CA GLN A 61 -2.59 -33.36 -1.40
C GLN A 61 -1.25 -32.97 -2.05
N ILE A 62 -1.06 -31.67 -2.34
CA ILE A 62 0.23 -31.17 -2.85
C ILE A 62 1.34 -31.39 -1.82
N LEU A 63 1.10 -31.04 -0.56
CA LEU A 63 2.09 -31.23 0.49
C LEU A 63 2.45 -32.70 0.67
N GLU A 64 1.48 -33.61 0.67
CA GLU A 64 1.72 -35.05 0.73
C GLU A 64 2.57 -35.53 -0.45
N GLU A 65 2.25 -35.08 -1.68
CA GLU A 65 3.03 -35.39 -2.88
C GLU A 65 4.47 -34.88 -2.79
N LEU A 66 4.67 -33.63 -2.36
CA LEU A 66 6.00 -33.03 -2.23
C LEU A 66 6.84 -33.68 -1.12
N THR A 67 6.19 -34.05 -0.02
CA THR A 67 6.81 -34.75 1.11
C THR A 67 7.27 -36.15 0.68
N HIS A 68 6.44 -36.88 -0.06
CA HIS A 68 6.80 -38.18 -0.62
C HIS A 68 7.91 -38.07 -1.67
N GLN A 69 7.88 -37.05 -2.54
CA GLN A 69 8.99 -36.79 -3.46
C GLN A 69 10.30 -36.49 -2.72
N ALA A 70 10.26 -35.71 -1.65
CA ALA A 70 11.43 -35.42 -0.83
C ALA A 70 11.98 -36.70 -0.16
N GLU A 71 11.10 -37.56 0.36
CA GLU A 71 11.49 -38.87 0.94
C GLU A 71 12.21 -39.75 -0.10
N GLN A 72 11.66 -39.82 -1.32
CA GLN A 72 12.28 -40.55 -2.43
C GLN A 72 13.67 -40.00 -2.83
N GLN A 73 13.91 -38.72 -2.57
CA GLN A 73 15.21 -38.05 -2.80
C GLN A 73 16.13 -38.14 -1.56
N GLY A 74 15.76 -38.91 -0.54
CA GLY A 74 16.56 -39.07 0.69
C GLY A 74 16.69 -37.77 1.49
N ARG A 75 15.69 -36.90 1.42
CA ARG A 75 15.63 -35.64 2.16
C ARG A 75 14.96 -35.86 3.51
N ASP A 76 15.35 -35.07 4.50
CA ASP A 76 14.84 -35.19 5.87
C ASP A 76 13.65 -34.25 6.12
N ALA A 77 13.62 -33.11 5.44
CA ALA A 77 12.62 -32.08 5.67
C ALA A 77 12.36 -31.25 4.41
N ILE A 78 11.22 -30.57 4.38
CA ILE A 78 10.85 -29.58 3.39
C ILE A 78 10.42 -28.28 4.06
N TYR A 79 10.62 -27.14 3.40
CA TYR A 79 9.97 -25.89 3.77
C TYR A 79 9.40 -25.20 2.54
N LEU A 80 8.26 -24.53 2.71
CA LEU A 80 7.56 -23.87 1.62
C LEU A 80 8.28 -22.58 1.21
N THR A 81 8.47 -22.41 -0.10
CA THR A 81 9.17 -21.26 -0.68
C THR A 81 8.26 -20.43 -1.58
N GLN A 82 7.39 -21.07 -2.37
CA GLN A 82 6.47 -20.35 -3.25
C GLN A 82 5.06 -20.91 -3.14
N LEU A 83 4.09 -20.01 -3.15
CA LEU A 83 2.69 -20.38 -3.19
C LEU A 83 1.89 -19.31 -3.94
N TYR A 84 1.25 -19.70 -5.04
CA TYR A 84 0.40 -18.81 -5.81
C TYR A 84 -0.63 -19.58 -6.65
N ILE A 85 -1.59 -18.85 -7.19
CA ILE A 85 -2.70 -19.42 -7.97
C ILE A 85 -2.62 -18.90 -9.40
N ARG A 86 -2.33 -19.80 -10.34
CA ARG A 86 -2.41 -19.50 -11.76
C ARG A 86 -3.86 -19.55 -12.22
N GLN A 87 -4.39 -18.41 -12.63
CA GLN A 87 -5.72 -18.31 -13.22
C GLN A 87 -5.64 -18.50 -14.73
N ARG A 88 -6.44 -19.43 -15.27
CA ARG A 88 -6.59 -19.62 -16.72
C ARG A 88 -7.87 -18.96 -17.19
N PHE A 89 -7.72 -18.00 -18.11
CA PHE A 89 -8.83 -17.33 -18.78
C PHE A 89 -8.96 -17.83 -20.22
N ASN A 90 -10.18 -17.97 -20.70
CA ASN A 90 -10.42 -18.13 -22.13
C ASN A 90 -10.37 -16.74 -22.76
N GLY A 91 -9.57 -16.61 -23.82
CA GLY A 91 -9.50 -15.39 -24.61
C GLY A 91 -10.87 -15.01 -25.18
N PRO A 92 -11.14 -13.71 -25.37
CA PRO A 92 -12.41 -13.24 -25.90
C PRO A 92 -12.65 -13.84 -27.29
N HIS A 93 -13.65 -14.71 -27.41
CA HIS A 93 -14.18 -15.14 -28.70
C HIS A 93 -15.06 -14.00 -29.24
N SER A 94 -14.43 -13.08 -29.98
CA SER A 94 -15.01 -11.87 -30.58
C SER A 94 -15.25 -10.69 -29.62
N GLY A 95 -15.11 -9.49 -30.18
CA GLY A 95 -14.58 -8.27 -29.55
C GLY A 95 -15.44 -7.52 -28.54
N THR A 96 -16.25 -8.20 -27.72
CA THR A 96 -17.05 -7.53 -26.67
C THR A 96 -17.22 -8.29 -25.37
N LYS A 97 -16.65 -9.49 -25.20
CA LYS A 97 -16.85 -10.28 -23.97
C LYS A 97 -15.62 -10.26 -23.08
N GLN A 98 -15.82 -9.97 -21.79
CA GLN A 98 -14.76 -10.07 -20.79
C GLN A 98 -14.20 -11.50 -20.72
N PRO A 99 -12.89 -11.66 -20.48
CA PRO A 99 -12.26 -12.96 -20.32
C PRO A 99 -12.96 -13.76 -19.22
N THR A 100 -13.39 -14.98 -19.55
CA THR A 100 -14.09 -15.85 -18.58
C THR A 100 -13.06 -16.75 -17.91
N LEU A 101 -13.07 -16.79 -16.58
CA LEU A 101 -12.22 -17.69 -15.80
C LEU A 101 -12.60 -19.15 -16.06
N VAL A 102 -11.67 -19.91 -16.61
CA VAL A 102 -11.85 -21.31 -17.05
C VAL A 102 -11.42 -22.27 -15.95
N GLY A 103 -10.33 -21.95 -15.26
CA GLY A 103 -9.81 -22.75 -14.17
C GLY A 103 -8.78 -21.99 -13.34
N GLN A 104 -8.50 -22.53 -12.15
CA GLN A 104 -7.47 -22.05 -11.24
C GLN A 104 -6.56 -23.23 -10.91
N HIS A 105 -5.25 -23.00 -10.88
CA HIS A 105 -4.26 -23.99 -10.48
C HIS A 105 -3.46 -23.45 -9.30
N LEU A 106 -3.50 -24.15 -8.17
CA LEU A 106 -2.61 -23.90 -7.05
C LEU A 106 -1.22 -24.45 -7.39
N HIS A 107 -0.23 -23.57 -7.38
CA HIS A 107 1.18 -23.90 -7.52
C HIS A 107 1.86 -23.78 -6.15
N VAL A 108 2.60 -24.82 -5.76
CA VAL A 108 3.41 -24.82 -4.54
C VAL A 108 4.82 -25.28 -4.88
N SER A 109 5.81 -24.53 -4.40
CA SER A 109 7.21 -24.90 -4.43
C SER A 109 7.74 -25.05 -3.01
N VAL A 110 8.57 -26.07 -2.81
CA VAL A 110 9.26 -26.32 -1.54
C VAL A 110 10.74 -26.53 -1.80
N ASN A 111 11.55 -26.21 -0.79
CA ASN A 111 12.94 -26.61 -0.72
C ASN A 111 13.05 -27.87 0.14
N ALA A 112 13.48 -28.97 -0.46
CA ALA A 112 13.74 -30.22 0.23
C ALA A 112 15.21 -30.30 0.64
N ILE A 113 15.44 -30.51 1.93
CA ILE A 113 16.75 -30.40 2.57
C ILE A 113 17.14 -31.68 3.30
N GLN A 114 18.43 -31.79 3.57
CA GLN A 114 19.00 -32.81 4.44
C GLN A 114 19.71 -32.10 5.59
N TYR A 115 19.43 -32.53 6.83
CA TYR A 115 20.10 -31.97 7.99
C TYR A 115 21.57 -32.34 8.02
N CYS A 116 22.35 -31.57 8.78
CA CYS A 116 23.68 -32.02 9.15
C CYS A 116 23.59 -33.21 10.14
N PRO A 117 24.45 -34.23 10.06
CA PRO A 117 24.42 -35.43 10.90
C PRO A 117 24.49 -35.10 12.38
N ASP A 118 25.23 -34.04 12.70
CA ASP A 118 25.51 -33.60 14.05
C ASP A 118 24.59 -32.46 14.53
N ASP A 119 23.78 -31.88 13.64
CA ASP A 119 22.90 -30.75 13.97
C ASP A 119 21.58 -30.79 13.18
N ARG A 120 20.52 -31.20 13.86
CA ARG A 120 19.13 -31.17 13.37
C ARG A 120 18.31 -30.05 14.01
N SER A 121 18.96 -29.12 14.72
CA SER A 121 18.25 -28.04 15.40
C SER A 121 17.74 -27.00 14.41
N LEU A 122 16.61 -26.39 14.74
CA LEU A 122 16.03 -25.30 13.97
C LEU A 122 16.57 -23.96 14.47
N SER A 123 16.78 -23.03 13.55
CA SER A 123 17.13 -21.65 13.83
C SER A 123 15.92 -20.85 14.28
N GLU A 124 16.14 -19.63 14.76
CA GLU A 124 15.07 -18.68 15.03
C GLU A 124 14.51 -18.05 13.74
N LYS A 125 15.12 -18.31 12.58
CA LYS A 125 14.66 -17.78 11.29
C LYS A 125 13.44 -18.59 10.83
N PRO A 126 12.24 -17.98 10.77
CA PRO A 126 11.05 -18.68 10.28
C PRO A 126 11.19 -19.02 8.79
N SER A 127 10.47 -20.05 8.34
CA SER A 127 10.29 -20.28 6.90
C SER A 127 9.43 -19.16 6.29
N PRO A 128 9.60 -18.84 4.99
CA PRO A 128 8.80 -17.80 4.32
C PRO A 128 7.29 -18.04 4.39
N LEU A 129 6.91 -19.32 4.35
CA LEU A 129 5.56 -19.82 4.41
C LEU A 129 5.46 -20.88 5.51
N THR A 130 4.39 -20.82 6.29
CA THR A 130 4.03 -21.86 7.28
C THR A 130 3.69 -23.18 6.61
N ALA A 131 3.65 -24.27 7.37
CA ALA A 131 3.13 -25.55 6.89
C ALA A 131 1.65 -25.48 6.49
N GLN A 132 0.91 -24.45 6.94
CA GLN A 132 -0.48 -24.19 6.53
C GLN A 132 -0.60 -23.26 5.30
N GLY A 133 0.53 -22.89 4.68
CA GLY A 133 0.55 -22.03 3.50
C GLY A 133 0.32 -20.54 3.79
N LYS A 134 0.26 -20.14 5.07
CA LYS A 134 0.23 -18.72 5.47
C LYS A 134 1.59 -18.08 5.24
N ARG A 135 1.59 -16.87 4.70
CA ARG A 135 2.76 -15.99 4.63
C ARG A 135 3.17 -15.60 6.05
N ARG A 136 4.44 -15.82 6.41
CA ARG A 136 5.02 -15.23 7.62
C ARG A 136 5.81 -14.01 7.21
N LEU A 137 5.21 -12.84 7.38
CA LEU A 137 5.95 -11.60 7.45
C LEU A 137 6.60 -11.56 8.83
N VAL A 138 7.93 -11.57 8.89
CA VAL A 138 8.67 -11.50 10.15
C VAL A 138 8.53 -10.10 10.72
N TYR A 139 7.49 -9.89 11.53
CA TYR A 139 7.33 -8.69 12.32
C TYR A 139 7.91 -8.93 13.72
N THR A 140 9.15 -8.52 13.95
CA THR A 140 9.64 -8.31 15.32
C THR A 140 9.21 -6.94 15.81
N GLN A 141 7.98 -6.82 16.33
CA GLN A 141 7.64 -5.74 17.27
C GLN A 141 6.56 -6.18 18.27
N GLN A 142 6.96 -6.33 19.54
CA GLN A 142 6.06 -6.05 20.65
C GLN A 142 6.48 -4.71 21.24
N ILE A 143 5.73 -3.65 20.94
CA ILE A 143 5.77 -2.42 21.72
C ILE A 143 4.34 -2.01 22.03
N THR A 144 3.93 -2.18 23.28
CA THR A 144 2.73 -1.54 23.81
C THR A 144 3.10 -0.11 24.17
N LEU A 145 2.87 0.83 23.25
CA LEU A 145 2.99 2.26 23.54
C LEU A 145 1.69 2.75 24.18
N ALA A 146 1.80 3.27 25.41
CA ALA A 146 0.77 4.13 25.97
C ALA A 146 0.66 5.38 25.09
N ILE A 147 -0.47 5.50 24.39
CA ILE A 147 -0.78 6.68 23.57
C ILE A 147 -1.03 7.84 24.53
N PRO A 148 -0.23 8.92 24.51
CA PRO A 148 -0.60 10.15 25.20
C PRO A 148 -1.88 10.65 24.55
N SER A 149 -2.90 10.94 25.36
CA SER A 149 -4.17 11.50 24.91
C SER A 149 -3.89 12.78 24.11
N GLU A 150 -3.94 12.71 22.78
CA GLU A 150 -4.07 13.90 21.95
C GLU A 150 -5.37 14.58 22.39
N THR A 151 -5.27 15.81 22.90
CA THR A 151 -6.44 16.62 23.25
C THR A 151 -7.36 16.69 22.05
N GLU A 152 -8.62 16.26 22.22
CA GLU A 152 -9.62 16.31 21.16
C GLU A 152 -9.77 17.75 20.64
N PRO A 153 -9.83 17.96 19.31
CA PRO A 153 -9.95 19.31 18.76
C PRO A 153 -11.23 19.99 19.26
N GLU A 154 -11.12 21.26 19.68
CA GLU A 154 -12.22 22.02 20.30
C GLU A 154 -13.46 22.11 19.39
N GLY A 155 -13.26 22.10 18.07
CA GLY A 155 -14.32 22.25 17.07
C GLY A 155 -14.85 20.93 16.49
N LEU A 156 -14.26 19.77 16.79
CA LEU A 156 -14.66 18.51 16.14
C LEU A 156 -16.07 18.07 16.56
N ALA A 157 -16.46 18.33 17.81
CA ALA A 157 -17.79 18.03 18.32
C ALA A 157 -18.90 18.92 17.71
N ALA A 158 -18.54 20.11 17.19
CA ALA A 158 -19.44 21.03 16.51
C ALA A 158 -19.26 20.99 14.98
N PHE A 159 -18.50 20.01 14.47
CA PHE A 159 -18.24 19.86 13.05
C PHE A 159 -19.55 19.51 12.34
N HIS A 160 -20.02 20.47 11.53
CA HIS A 160 -21.09 20.25 10.58
C HIS A 160 -20.65 20.79 9.22
N PRO A 161 -20.73 19.98 8.15
CA PRO A 161 -20.25 20.36 6.83
C PRO A 161 -21.21 21.33 6.09
N HIS A 162 -21.61 22.41 6.77
CA HIS A 162 -22.39 23.50 6.20
C HIS A 162 -21.48 24.52 5.55
N ILE A 163 -21.79 24.90 4.31
CA ILE A 163 -21.04 25.87 3.52
C ILE A 163 -21.87 27.13 3.32
N HIS A 164 -21.31 28.26 3.68
CA HIS A 164 -21.88 29.60 3.50
C HIS A 164 -20.94 30.46 2.66
N PRO A 165 -21.42 31.61 2.15
CA PRO A 165 -20.59 32.50 1.33
C PRO A 165 -19.32 33.04 2.00
N ASN A 166 -19.26 33.03 3.33
CA ASN A 166 -18.17 33.57 4.14
C ASN A 166 -17.55 32.56 5.12
N ARG A 167 -18.11 31.36 5.24
CA ARG A 167 -17.64 30.32 6.16
C ARG A 167 -17.91 28.92 5.62
N ALA A 168 -17.09 27.95 5.96
CA ALA A 168 -17.25 26.55 5.59
C ALA A 168 -17.04 25.63 6.78
N LEU A 169 -17.64 24.43 6.72
CA LEU A 169 -17.53 23.40 7.76
C LEU A 169 -17.98 23.92 9.14
N GLY A 170 -18.93 24.87 9.14
CA GLY A 170 -19.46 25.53 10.33
C GLY A 170 -18.51 26.52 11.04
N VAL A 171 -17.19 26.31 10.94
CA VAL A 171 -16.20 27.02 11.77
C VAL A 171 -15.05 27.69 11.02
N LEU A 172 -14.84 27.41 9.72
CA LEU A 172 -13.71 27.96 8.97
C LEU A 172 -14.10 29.18 8.16
N GLU A 173 -13.30 30.25 8.25
CA GLU A 173 -13.47 31.47 7.47
C GLU A 173 -12.21 31.74 6.63
N PRO A 174 -12.34 32.21 5.37
CA PRO A 174 -11.19 32.63 4.60
C PRO A 174 -10.36 33.69 5.33
N GLY A 175 -9.04 33.53 5.33
CA GLY A 175 -8.09 34.38 6.06
C GLY A 175 -7.65 33.84 7.42
N MET A 176 -8.31 32.81 7.98
CA MET A 176 -7.85 32.14 9.20
C MET A 176 -6.43 31.61 9.05
N SER A 177 -5.64 31.74 10.11
CA SER A 177 -4.28 31.19 10.14
C SER A 177 -4.29 29.67 10.26
N GLY A 178 -3.25 29.02 9.77
CA GLY A 178 -3.07 27.57 9.91
C GLY A 178 -3.15 27.08 11.37
N LEU A 179 -2.67 27.88 12.33
CA LEU A 179 -2.74 27.55 13.75
C LEU A 179 -4.19 27.54 14.27
N GLU A 180 -5.00 28.51 13.86
CA GLU A 180 -6.42 28.57 14.23
C GLU A 180 -7.18 27.38 13.63
N ILE A 181 -6.90 27.04 12.37
CA ILE A 181 -7.51 25.87 11.71
C ILE A 181 -7.15 24.59 12.47
N VAL A 182 -5.88 24.40 12.83
CA VAL A 182 -5.44 23.20 13.58
C VAL A 182 -6.08 23.14 14.96
N ARG A 183 -6.29 24.29 15.63
CA ARG A 183 -6.98 24.34 16.92
C ARG A 183 -8.44 23.90 16.80
N LEU A 184 -9.12 24.31 15.72
CA LEU A 184 -10.53 24.00 15.47
C LEU A 184 -10.74 22.56 15.00
N LEU A 185 -9.95 22.11 14.01
CA LEU A 185 -10.17 20.85 13.30
C LEU A 185 -9.19 19.72 13.68
N GLY A 186 -8.14 20.04 14.42
CA GLY A 186 -7.02 19.13 14.67
C GLY A 186 -5.98 19.19 13.55
N LYS A 187 -5.02 18.26 13.57
CA LYS A 187 -4.01 18.19 12.52
C LYS A 187 -4.64 17.72 11.20
N PRO A 188 -4.24 18.27 10.05
CA PRO A 188 -4.69 17.76 8.75
C PRO A 188 -4.19 16.33 8.52
N SER A 189 -4.94 15.55 7.74
CA SER A 189 -4.55 14.21 7.32
C SER A 189 -3.34 14.25 6.39
N LEU A 190 -3.30 15.20 5.46
CA LEU A 190 -2.22 15.38 4.48
C LEU A 190 -1.86 16.86 4.38
N MET A 191 -0.58 17.19 4.34
CA MET A 191 -0.04 18.51 4.06
C MET A 191 0.88 18.40 2.85
N LEU A 192 0.47 19.01 1.74
CA LEU A 192 1.28 19.14 0.54
C LEU A 192 1.89 20.54 0.51
N GLN A 193 3.20 20.61 0.28
CA GLN A 193 3.91 21.87 0.17
C GLN A 193 4.10 22.17 -1.31
N ALA A 194 3.56 23.29 -1.79
CA ALA A 194 3.71 23.69 -3.19
C ALA A 194 4.93 24.61 -3.38
N THR A 195 5.06 25.60 -2.49
CA THR A 195 6.18 26.56 -2.42
C THR A 195 6.46 26.88 -0.94
N HIS A 196 7.42 27.75 -0.63
CA HIS A 196 7.67 28.16 0.76
C HIS A 196 6.48 28.86 1.43
N ASP A 197 5.71 29.62 0.65
CA ASP A 197 4.55 30.40 1.08
C ASP A 197 3.21 29.68 0.88
N ARG A 198 3.18 28.56 0.16
CA ARG A 198 1.92 27.91 -0.23
C ARG A 198 1.88 26.43 0.10
N SER A 199 0.77 26.03 0.72
CA SER A 199 0.52 24.64 1.08
C SER A 199 -0.95 24.26 0.88
N ILE A 200 -1.20 22.97 0.75
CA ILE A 200 -2.54 22.39 0.63
C ILE A 200 -2.71 21.39 1.75
N TRP A 201 -3.74 21.55 2.56
CA TRP A 201 -4.06 20.68 3.67
C TRP A 201 -5.32 19.89 3.36
N SER A 202 -5.30 18.59 3.59
CA SER A 202 -6.46 17.71 3.47
C SER A 202 -6.97 17.36 4.86
N TYR A 203 -8.29 17.41 5.04
CA TYR A 203 -8.99 16.81 6.19
C TYR A 203 -9.86 15.67 5.67
N GLY A 204 -9.45 14.45 6.01
CA GLY A 204 -9.95 13.25 5.34
C GLY A 204 -9.52 13.25 3.86
N ARG A 205 -10.35 12.67 3.00
CA ARG A 205 -10.18 12.67 1.54
C ARG A 205 -11.06 13.70 0.84
N THR A 206 -11.92 14.37 1.60
CA THR A 206 -13.00 15.19 1.07
C THR A 206 -12.66 16.67 1.04
N TYR A 207 -12.15 17.25 2.14
CA TYR A 207 -11.96 18.69 2.26
C TYR A 207 -10.50 19.10 2.09
N TRP A 208 -10.29 20.09 1.23
CA TRP A 208 -8.98 20.57 0.82
C TRP A 208 -8.90 22.07 1.07
N LEU A 209 -7.96 22.47 1.92
CA LEU A 209 -7.71 23.83 2.32
C LEU A 209 -6.42 24.29 1.64
N TYR A 210 -6.49 25.43 0.97
CA TYR A 210 -5.35 26.05 0.31
C TYR A 210 -4.90 27.20 1.20
N LEU A 211 -3.62 27.18 1.57
CA LEU A 211 -3.02 28.20 2.40
C LEU A 211 -1.98 28.98 1.59
N GLU A 212 -2.06 30.30 1.67
CA GLU A 212 -1.08 31.25 1.15
C GLU A 212 -0.60 32.12 2.31
N ASP A 213 0.72 32.24 2.48
CA ASP A 213 1.36 32.92 3.61
C ASP A 213 0.85 32.42 4.98
N GLY A 214 0.54 31.12 5.05
CA GLY A 214 0.02 30.47 6.27
C GLY A 214 -1.44 30.82 6.60
N GLN A 215 -2.17 31.50 5.71
CA GLN A 215 -3.58 31.84 5.85
C GLN A 215 -4.46 31.09 4.85
N LEU A 216 -5.67 30.73 5.24
CA LEU A 216 -6.66 30.09 4.37
C LEU A 216 -7.05 31.01 3.22
N SER A 217 -6.59 30.70 2.01
CA SER A 217 -6.95 31.44 0.79
C SER A 217 -8.17 30.82 0.09
N ALA A 218 -8.31 29.49 0.16
CA ALA A 218 -9.47 28.79 -0.38
C ALA A 218 -9.77 27.47 0.33
N LEU A 219 -11.01 27.00 0.23
CA LEU A 219 -11.47 25.70 0.68
C LEU A 219 -12.33 25.05 -0.41
N SER A 220 -12.11 23.77 -0.68
CA SER A 220 -12.81 23.03 -1.72
C SER A 220 -13.07 21.60 -1.26
N ASN A 221 -14.15 20.97 -1.73
CA ASN A 221 -14.34 19.53 -1.60
C ASN A 221 -13.71 18.71 -2.75
N LYS A 222 -13.00 19.39 -3.65
CA LYS A 222 -12.19 18.81 -4.71
C LYS A 222 -10.74 19.23 -4.54
N GLY A 223 -9.90 18.23 -4.32
CA GLY A 223 -8.47 18.41 -4.11
C GLY A 223 -7.64 18.49 -5.39
N PRO A 224 -6.31 18.61 -5.23
CA PRO A 224 -5.37 18.45 -6.32
C PRO A 224 -5.42 17.02 -6.89
N ALA A 225 -4.88 16.86 -8.10
CA ALA A 225 -4.73 15.54 -8.69
C ALA A 225 -3.61 14.78 -7.97
N LEU A 226 -3.96 13.66 -7.34
CA LEU A 226 -3.04 12.72 -6.68
C LEU A 226 -3.03 11.40 -7.43
N SER A 227 -1.96 10.60 -7.29
CA SER A 227 -2.01 9.21 -7.76
C SER A 227 -3.01 8.40 -6.93
N GLY A 228 -3.42 7.24 -7.46
CA GLY A 228 -4.31 6.33 -6.72
C GLY A 228 -3.67 5.86 -5.43
N GLU A 229 -2.36 5.62 -5.48
CA GLU A 229 -1.50 5.17 -4.38
C GLU A 229 -1.53 6.20 -3.24
N LEU A 230 -1.15 7.46 -3.51
CA LEU A 230 -1.14 8.49 -2.48
C LEU A 230 -2.55 8.78 -1.94
N ARG A 231 -3.57 8.78 -2.79
CA ARG A 231 -4.96 8.99 -2.35
C ARG A 231 -5.43 7.87 -1.41
N ASN A 232 -5.01 6.64 -1.65
CA ASN A 232 -5.36 5.49 -0.81
C ASN A 232 -4.63 5.48 0.53
N GLU A 233 -3.48 6.13 0.62
CA GLU A 233 -2.72 6.28 1.87
C GLU A 233 -3.39 7.27 2.85
N ILE A 234 -4.18 8.24 2.35
CA ILE A 234 -4.89 9.20 3.19
C ILE A 234 -5.96 8.47 4.02
N PRO A 235 -5.94 8.54 5.36
CA PRO A 235 -6.95 7.88 6.17
C PRO A 235 -8.33 8.48 5.92
N LEU A 236 -9.36 7.63 5.98
CA LEU A 236 -10.74 8.10 6.11
C LEU A 236 -10.95 8.61 7.53
N LEU A 237 -11.47 9.83 7.66
CA LEU A 237 -11.81 10.43 8.92
C LEU A 237 -13.32 10.65 8.98
N SER A 238 -14.00 9.89 9.84
CA SER A 238 -15.47 9.85 9.91
C SER A 238 -16.16 11.23 9.94
N PRO A 239 -15.69 12.23 10.74
CA PRO A 239 -16.30 13.56 10.71
C PRO A 239 -16.25 14.20 9.31
N PHE A 240 -15.17 14.01 8.56
CA PHE A 240 -14.93 14.69 7.29
C PHE A 240 -15.43 13.89 6.06
N ASP A 241 -15.37 12.57 6.12
CA ASP A 241 -15.62 11.72 4.94
C ASP A 241 -17.02 11.06 4.94
N ASP A 242 -17.62 10.83 6.11
CA ASP A 242 -18.92 10.14 6.19
C ASP A 242 -20.11 11.10 6.08
N HIS A 243 -19.89 12.39 6.33
CA HIS A 243 -20.95 13.39 6.40
C HIS A 243 -21.11 14.10 5.06
N GLY A 244 -22.31 14.07 4.49
CA GLY A 244 -22.65 14.89 3.33
C GLY A 244 -22.63 16.37 3.69
N TRP A 245 -22.22 17.22 2.75
CA TRP A 245 -22.24 18.68 2.91
C TRP A 245 -23.48 19.31 2.29
N ASP A 246 -23.82 20.50 2.75
CA ASP A 246 -24.89 21.33 2.22
C ASP A 246 -24.47 22.80 2.12
N ILE A 247 -25.21 23.55 1.31
CA ILE A 247 -25.07 24.99 1.17
C ILE A 247 -26.18 25.67 1.97
N GLU A 248 -25.77 26.51 2.92
CA GLU A 248 -26.63 27.30 3.80
C GLU A 248 -27.76 26.48 4.49
N GLU A 249 -27.54 25.19 4.80
CA GLU A 249 -28.54 24.29 5.39
C GLU A 249 -29.79 24.07 4.52
N LYS A 250 -29.75 24.47 3.25
CA LYS A 250 -30.91 24.44 2.34
C LYS A 250 -30.80 23.38 1.26
N VAL A 251 -29.60 23.17 0.73
CA VAL A 251 -29.40 22.30 -0.42
C VAL A 251 -28.14 21.45 -0.29
N GLY A 252 -28.33 20.14 -0.28
CA GLY A 252 -27.24 19.17 -0.12
C GLY A 252 -26.51 18.86 -1.42
N ARG A 253 -25.37 18.17 -1.28
CA ARG A 253 -24.69 17.50 -2.39
C ARG A 253 -25.67 16.66 -3.21
N HIS A 254 -25.45 16.62 -4.52
CA HIS A 254 -26.25 15.92 -5.54
C HIS A 254 -27.63 16.49 -5.82
N ALA A 255 -27.99 17.63 -5.23
CA ALA A 255 -29.15 18.40 -5.67
C ALA A 255 -29.03 18.80 -7.15
N THR A 256 -30.16 18.82 -7.84
CA THR A 256 -30.27 19.23 -9.23
C THR A 256 -30.10 20.73 -9.38
N TRP A 257 -29.76 21.16 -10.59
CA TRP A 257 -29.71 22.58 -10.95
C TRP A 257 -30.96 23.38 -10.56
N GLN A 258 -32.16 22.78 -10.71
CA GLN A 258 -33.41 23.43 -10.36
C GLN A 258 -33.57 23.58 -8.84
N GLU A 259 -33.33 22.52 -8.07
CA GLU A 259 -33.41 22.55 -6.61
C GLU A 259 -32.46 23.60 -6.01
N VAL A 260 -31.21 23.67 -6.50
CA VAL A 260 -30.25 24.69 -6.02
C VAL A 260 -30.74 26.10 -6.32
N ARG A 261 -31.29 26.35 -7.51
CA ARG A 261 -31.78 27.67 -7.92
C ARG A 261 -33.01 28.13 -7.16
N GLU A 262 -33.90 27.21 -6.82
CA GLU A 262 -35.08 27.51 -5.98
C GLU A 262 -34.66 27.78 -4.53
N ALA A 263 -33.70 27.03 -4.00
CA ALA A 263 -33.21 27.17 -2.63
C ALA A 263 -32.29 28.39 -2.41
N LEU A 264 -31.52 28.79 -3.44
CA LEU A 264 -30.50 29.84 -3.37
C LEU A 264 -30.73 30.94 -4.43
N PRO A 265 -31.80 31.75 -4.31
CA PRO A 265 -32.18 32.73 -5.32
C PRO A 265 -31.20 33.91 -5.46
N HIS A 266 -30.29 34.10 -4.49
CA HIS A 266 -29.24 35.13 -4.49
C HIS A 266 -27.98 34.73 -5.24
N PHE A 267 -27.86 33.48 -5.69
CA PHE A 267 -26.73 33.03 -6.51
C PHE A 267 -26.95 33.43 -7.98
N ALA A 268 -25.87 33.84 -8.64
CA ALA A 268 -25.81 33.98 -10.09
C ALA A 268 -25.57 32.60 -10.72
N PHE A 269 -26.38 32.22 -11.70
CA PHE A 269 -26.32 30.91 -12.36
C PHE A 269 -25.80 31.05 -13.79
N ASP A 270 -24.77 30.27 -14.12
CA ASP A 270 -24.18 30.15 -15.46
C ASP A 270 -24.34 28.71 -15.97
N PRO A 271 -25.39 28.42 -16.77
CA PRO A 271 -25.66 27.08 -17.25
C PRO A 271 -24.61 26.56 -18.25
N ASP A 272 -23.94 27.45 -18.98
CA ASP A 272 -22.92 27.07 -19.97
C ASP A 272 -21.66 26.55 -19.27
N LEU A 273 -21.28 27.19 -18.15
CA LEU A 273 -20.18 26.74 -17.31
C LEU A 273 -20.59 25.71 -16.26
N ARG A 274 -21.89 25.42 -16.13
CA ARG A 274 -22.47 24.56 -15.10
C ARG A 274 -22.03 25.00 -13.70
N ARG A 275 -22.14 26.31 -13.44
CA ARG A 275 -21.72 26.93 -12.19
C ARG A 275 -22.81 27.82 -11.61
N ALA A 276 -22.82 27.92 -10.29
CA ALA A 276 -23.53 28.98 -9.59
C ALA A 276 -22.57 29.68 -8.64
N SER A 277 -22.66 31.00 -8.47
CA SER A 277 -21.79 31.72 -7.55
C SER A 277 -22.49 32.84 -6.81
N VAL A 278 -21.95 33.20 -5.66
CA VAL A 278 -22.33 34.40 -4.92
C VAL A 278 -21.09 35.26 -4.74
N GLY A 279 -21.05 36.36 -5.50
CA GLY A 279 -19.84 37.16 -5.67
C GLY A 279 -18.68 36.32 -6.20
N GLU A 280 -17.47 36.66 -5.75
CA GLU A 280 -16.24 35.89 -6.05
C GLU A 280 -15.94 34.83 -5.00
N GLN A 281 -16.66 34.82 -3.87
CA GLN A 281 -16.30 34.08 -2.67
C GLN A 281 -16.73 32.63 -2.72
N LEU A 282 -17.97 32.32 -3.11
CA LEU A 282 -18.47 30.94 -3.12
C LEU A 282 -18.94 30.56 -4.51
N GLN A 283 -18.34 29.50 -5.05
CA GLN A 283 -18.67 28.89 -6.33
C GLN A 283 -19.17 27.47 -6.11
N LEU A 284 -20.23 27.11 -6.81
CA LEU A 284 -20.82 25.78 -6.86
C LEU A 284 -20.63 25.22 -8.27
N ILE A 285 -20.25 23.96 -8.38
CA ILE A 285 -19.97 23.30 -9.66
C ILE A 285 -20.88 22.08 -9.79
N PHE A 286 -21.46 21.94 -10.98
CA PHE A 286 -22.36 20.86 -11.33
C PHE A 286 -21.73 19.93 -12.37
N GLU A 287 -21.95 18.64 -12.21
CA GLU A 287 -21.47 17.61 -13.13
C GLU A 287 -22.62 16.76 -13.66
N PRO A 288 -22.53 16.28 -14.93
CA PRO A 288 -23.57 15.46 -15.52
C PRO A 288 -23.61 14.08 -14.88
N PHE A 289 -24.80 13.68 -14.40
CA PHE A 289 -25.04 12.35 -13.86
C PHE A 289 -26.00 11.56 -14.75
N HIS A 290 -25.59 10.36 -15.16
CA HIS A 290 -26.45 9.44 -15.92
C HIS A 290 -27.11 8.48 -14.93
N ASP A 291 -28.39 8.69 -14.65
CA ASP A 291 -29.20 7.69 -13.97
C ASP A 291 -29.48 6.54 -14.95
N GLN A 292 -29.28 5.28 -14.53
CA GLN A 292 -29.47 4.10 -15.40
C GLN A 292 -30.89 4.03 -16.00
N ALA A 293 -31.87 4.71 -15.38
CA ALA A 293 -33.24 4.79 -15.85
C ALA A 293 -33.52 5.94 -16.85
N LYS A 294 -32.58 6.86 -17.09
CA LYS A 294 -32.79 8.06 -17.93
C LYS A 294 -31.74 8.15 -19.05
N TYR A 295 -32.22 8.41 -20.26
CA TYR A 295 -31.34 8.60 -21.45
C TYR A 295 -30.59 9.94 -21.44
N LEU A 296 -31.03 10.92 -20.67
CA LEU A 296 -30.42 12.25 -20.62
C LEU A 296 -29.70 12.47 -19.28
N PRO A 297 -28.47 13.00 -19.30
CA PRO A 297 -27.77 13.35 -18.07
C PRO A 297 -28.49 14.47 -17.34
N VAL A 298 -28.48 14.41 -16.01
CA VAL A 298 -28.97 15.49 -15.15
C VAL A 298 -27.77 16.09 -14.43
N ASP A 299 -27.61 17.41 -14.54
CA ASP A 299 -26.56 18.12 -13.82
C ASP A 299 -26.86 18.16 -12.32
N LYS A 300 -25.91 17.67 -11.53
CA LYS A 300 -26.00 17.57 -10.08
C LYS A 300 -24.88 18.33 -9.42
N LEU A 301 -25.17 18.99 -8.31
CA LEU A 301 -24.20 19.69 -7.48
C LEU A 301 -23.19 18.69 -6.92
N THR A 302 -21.92 18.79 -7.31
CA THR A 302 -20.88 17.86 -6.85
C THR A 302 -19.73 18.54 -6.14
N GLN A 303 -19.49 19.83 -6.40
CA GLN A 303 -18.36 20.54 -5.81
C GLN A 303 -18.73 21.95 -5.36
N PHE A 304 -17.97 22.45 -4.41
CA PHE A 304 -17.97 23.85 -4.01
C PHE A 304 -16.53 24.34 -3.85
N ILE A 305 -16.33 25.64 -4.03
CA ILE A 305 -15.07 26.34 -3.77
C ILE A 305 -15.42 27.62 -3.03
N LEU A 306 -14.90 27.77 -1.80
CA LEU A 306 -14.95 29.00 -1.02
C LEU A 306 -13.57 29.67 -1.09
N THR A 307 -13.50 30.94 -1.46
CA THR A 307 -12.27 31.71 -1.62
C THR A 307 -12.30 32.99 -0.78
N LYS A 308 -11.12 33.45 -0.39
CA LYS A 308 -10.92 34.78 0.17
C LYS A 308 -11.28 35.84 -0.89
N PRO A 309 -12.06 36.88 -0.56
CA PRO A 309 -12.37 37.93 -1.53
C PRO A 309 -11.10 38.56 -2.12
N GLY A 310 -11.06 38.72 -3.44
CA GLY A 310 -9.89 39.21 -4.18
C GLY A 310 -8.78 38.17 -4.43
N ALA A 311 -8.91 36.94 -3.93
CA ALA A 311 -8.01 35.85 -4.28
C ALA A 311 -8.40 35.21 -5.61
N ALA A 312 -7.41 34.75 -6.38
CA ALA A 312 -7.67 34.04 -7.62
C ALA A 312 -8.42 32.72 -7.35
N ALA A 313 -9.42 32.41 -8.17
CA ALA A 313 -10.39 31.35 -7.90
C ALA A 313 -9.77 29.96 -7.69
N GLN A 314 -8.61 29.65 -8.28
CA GLN A 314 -7.74 28.53 -7.92
C GLN A 314 -6.34 28.71 -8.52
N PRO A 315 -5.26 28.51 -7.77
CA PRO A 315 -4.01 28.07 -8.35
C PRO A 315 -4.06 26.55 -8.51
N LEU A 316 -3.94 26.05 -9.74
CA LEU A 316 -3.60 24.65 -10.00
C LEU A 316 -2.19 24.41 -9.43
N PHE A 317 -2.11 24.06 -8.15
CA PHE A 317 -0.83 23.79 -7.51
C PHE A 317 -0.31 22.45 -8.00
N ASN A 318 0.89 22.47 -8.57
CA ASN A 318 1.62 21.27 -8.90
C ASN A 318 2.66 21.01 -7.79
N PRO A 319 2.38 20.11 -6.82
CA PRO A 319 3.29 19.82 -5.72
C PRO A 319 4.65 19.23 -6.19
N THR A 320 4.78 18.87 -7.47
CA THR A 320 6.01 18.27 -8.03
C THR A 320 7.11 19.27 -8.41
N GLN A 321 6.85 20.58 -8.45
CA GLN A 321 7.77 21.54 -9.10
C GLN A 321 9.04 21.92 -8.32
N ALA A 322 9.14 21.61 -7.02
CA ALA A 322 10.17 22.22 -6.16
C ALA A 322 11.12 21.22 -5.47
N TYR A 323 11.44 20.10 -6.11
CA TYR A 323 12.30 19.08 -5.47
C TYR A 323 13.55 18.71 -6.27
N ASP A 324 14.70 18.69 -5.58
CA ASP A 324 15.99 18.25 -6.14
C ASP A 324 16.11 16.73 -6.09
N LYS A 325 16.13 16.11 -7.28
CA LYS A 325 16.23 14.65 -7.47
C LYS A 325 17.44 14.03 -6.76
N GLN A 326 18.54 14.76 -6.61
CA GLN A 326 19.75 14.24 -5.93
C GLN A 326 19.52 13.97 -4.45
N ILE A 327 18.63 14.75 -3.81
CA ILE A 327 18.33 14.59 -2.39
C ILE A 327 17.69 13.22 -2.12
N SER A 328 16.84 12.70 -3.01
CA SER A 328 16.16 11.42 -2.78
C SER A 328 17.14 10.26 -2.82
N GLN A 329 18.11 10.32 -3.73
CA GLN A 329 19.17 9.33 -3.83
C GLN A 329 20.06 9.35 -2.58
N GLN A 330 20.51 10.53 -2.13
CA GLN A 330 21.35 10.67 -0.94
C GLN A 330 20.64 10.16 0.33
N LEU A 331 19.37 10.51 0.51
CA LEU A 331 18.57 10.08 1.65
C LEU A 331 18.37 8.55 1.63
N LEU A 332 18.05 7.99 0.47
CA LEU A 332 17.86 6.56 0.32
C LEU A 332 19.15 5.79 0.61
N SER A 333 20.29 6.19 0.04
CA SER A 333 21.58 5.53 0.27
C SER A 333 22.05 5.65 1.73
N SER A 334 21.87 6.82 2.37
CA SER A 334 22.25 7.01 3.77
C SER A 334 21.41 6.14 4.71
N ALA A 335 20.09 6.09 4.52
CA ALA A 335 19.23 5.26 5.36
C ALA A 335 19.50 3.76 5.19
N LEU A 336 19.68 3.26 3.96
CA LEU A 336 19.97 1.85 3.70
C LEU A 336 21.39 1.41 4.11
N SER A 337 22.31 2.35 4.34
CA SER A 337 23.63 2.09 4.94
C SER A 337 23.62 2.13 6.48
N GLY A 338 22.44 2.25 7.11
CA GLY A 338 22.27 2.26 8.55
C GLY A 338 22.44 3.64 9.21
N GLN A 339 22.64 4.71 8.44
CA GLN A 339 22.68 6.08 8.95
C GLN A 339 21.27 6.66 9.07
N LEU A 340 20.51 6.16 10.04
CA LEU A 340 19.12 6.56 10.24
C LEU A 340 19.00 7.95 10.85
N GLN A 341 18.33 8.85 10.14
CA GLN A 341 17.94 10.17 10.66
C GLN A 341 16.59 10.08 11.38
N THR A 342 16.45 10.80 12.49
CA THR A 342 15.19 10.94 13.22
C THR A 342 14.18 11.77 12.44
N LYS A 343 12.88 11.61 12.73
CA LYS A 343 11.82 12.44 12.14
C LYS A 343 12.12 13.94 12.27
N ALA A 344 12.60 14.40 13.41
CA ALA A 344 12.90 15.82 13.65
C ALA A 344 14.04 16.35 12.76
N GLN A 345 15.11 15.56 12.58
CA GLN A 345 16.22 15.91 11.69
C GLN A 345 15.76 16.01 10.23
N LEU A 346 14.90 15.07 9.79
CA LEU A 346 14.37 15.06 8.43
C LEU A 346 13.42 16.23 8.17
N VAL A 347 12.55 16.57 9.12
CA VAL A 347 11.69 17.77 9.05
C VAL A 347 12.53 19.03 8.85
N GLN A 348 13.63 19.15 9.60
CA GLN A 348 14.51 20.32 9.50
C GLN A 348 15.28 20.34 8.17
N ALA A 349 15.75 19.19 7.70
CA ALA A 349 16.53 19.07 6.46
C ALA A 349 15.66 19.30 5.21
N TYR A 350 14.39 18.90 5.25
CA TYR A 350 13.49 18.91 4.10
C TYR A 350 12.17 19.62 4.43
N PRO A 351 12.19 20.95 4.63
CA PRO A 351 11.00 21.71 4.99
C PRO A 351 9.91 21.67 3.90
N MET A 352 10.29 21.37 2.65
CA MET A 352 9.37 21.25 1.51
C MET A 352 8.79 19.85 1.30
N ALA A 353 9.08 18.91 2.20
CA ALA A 353 8.48 17.59 2.14
C ALA A 353 6.98 17.65 2.44
N HIS A 354 6.24 16.70 1.88
CA HIS A 354 4.83 16.52 2.17
C HIS A 354 4.67 15.60 3.37
N TRP A 355 3.60 15.79 4.13
CA TRP A 355 3.37 15.05 5.37
C TRP A 355 1.98 14.44 5.41
N LEU A 356 1.90 13.19 5.82
CA LEU A 356 0.66 12.46 6.04
C LEU A 356 0.62 11.93 7.46
N GLU A 357 -0.43 12.28 8.19
CA GLU A 357 -0.68 11.78 9.54
C GLU A 357 -1.69 10.63 9.47
N LYS A 358 -1.30 9.46 10.00
CA LYS A 358 -2.11 8.22 9.98
C LYS A 358 -2.71 7.88 11.36
N GLY A 359 -2.53 8.77 12.34
CA GLY A 359 -2.97 8.59 13.72
C GLY A 359 -2.14 7.56 14.49
N LYS A 360 -2.33 7.50 15.82
CA LYS A 360 -1.62 6.59 16.76
C LYS A 360 -0.09 6.70 16.65
N GLY A 361 0.42 7.92 16.43
CA GLY A 361 1.86 8.17 16.27
C GLY A 361 2.46 7.72 14.94
N ARG A 362 1.66 7.20 13.99
CA ARG A 362 2.14 6.83 12.65
C ARG A 362 2.02 8.01 11.70
N SER A 363 3.07 8.25 10.94
CA SER A 363 3.10 9.31 9.95
C SER A 363 3.92 8.90 8.74
N SER A 364 3.76 9.61 7.63
CA SER A 364 4.57 9.45 6.44
C SER A 364 5.05 10.80 5.95
N MET A 365 6.27 10.83 5.46
CA MET A 365 6.86 11.97 4.78
C MET A 365 7.07 11.58 3.34
N PHE A 366 6.64 12.43 2.40
CA PHE A 366 6.88 12.22 0.99
C PHE A 366 7.86 13.27 0.49
N ILE A 367 8.85 12.79 -0.24
CA ILE A 367 9.98 13.57 -0.71
C ILE A 367 10.05 13.40 -2.22
N GLY A 368 9.73 14.49 -2.92
CA GLY A 368 9.51 14.44 -4.37
C GLY A 368 8.35 13.51 -4.72
N ASN A 369 8.44 12.88 -5.89
CA ASN A 369 7.35 12.09 -6.46
C ASN A 369 7.45 10.58 -6.20
N HIS A 370 8.57 10.09 -5.65
CA HIS A 370 8.84 8.66 -5.59
C HIS A 370 9.20 8.16 -4.19
N LEU A 371 9.68 9.02 -3.28
CA LEU A 371 10.19 8.57 -1.99
C LEU A 371 9.18 8.82 -0.88
N GLN A 372 8.79 7.76 -0.17
CA GLN A 372 7.99 7.82 1.05
C GLN A 372 8.81 7.28 2.21
N LEU A 373 8.89 8.04 3.30
CA LEU A 373 9.42 7.59 4.59
C LEU A 373 8.25 7.36 5.54
N ARG A 374 8.17 6.19 6.16
CA ARG A 374 7.13 5.86 7.15
C ARG A 374 7.73 5.86 8.55
N PHE A 375 7.06 6.56 9.46
CA PHE A 375 7.51 6.70 10.85
C PHE A 375 6.52 6.10 11.82
N GLU A 376 7.07 5.55 12.89
CA GLU A 376 6.35 5.19 14.11
C GLU A 376 6.95 6.01 15.27
N GLY A 377 6.19 7.01 15.72
CA GLY A 377 6.70 8.03 16.63
C GLY A 377 7.80 8.87 15.97
N ALA A 378 9.00 8.82 16.54
CA ALA A 378 10.17 9.55 16.04
C ALA A 378 11.08 8.71 15.12
N ASN A 379 10.84 7.40 15.05
CA ASN A 379 11.73 6.45 14.38
C ASN A 379 11.26 6.16 12.96
N LEU A 380 12.22 6.08 12.05
CA LEU A 380 11.97 5.63 10.69
C LEU A 380 11.74 4.11 10.71
N HIS A 381 10.59 3.67 10.24
CA HIS A 381 10.18 2.27 10.23
C HIS A 381 10.38 1.64 8.84
N SER A 382 10.04 2.37 7.79
CA SER A 382 10.23 1.89 6.43
C SER A 382 10.46 3.02 5.44
N ILE A 383 11.10 2.67 4.33
CA ILE A 383 11.26 3.52 3.16
C ILE A 383 10.53 2.86 2.01
N GLN A 384 9.81 3.63 1.19
CA GLN A 384 9.15 3.11 0.01
C GLN A 384 9.49 3.96 -1.21
N LEU A 385 9.70 3.29 -2.32
CA LEU A 385 9.81 3.87 -3.65
C LEU A 385 8.56 3.57 -4.44
N HIS A 386 7.87 4.60 -4.89
CA HIS A 386 6.66 4.51 -5.71
C HIS A 386 6.99 4.97 -7.12
N ASP A 387 6.44 4.31 -8.13
CA ASP A 387 6.52 4.79 -9.52
C ASP A 387 5.88 6.19 -9.64
N ALA A 388 4.74 6.43 -8.97
CA ALA A 388 4.11 7.74 -8.96
C ALA A 388 3.31 8.03 -7.68
N LEU A 389 3.68 9.09 -6.96
CA LEU A 389 2.83 9.70 -5.91
C LEU A 389 1.92 10.81 -6.47
N PHE A 390 2.32 11.43 -7.58
CA PHE A 390 1.59 12.46 -8.28
C PHE A 390 1.48 12.14 -9.78
N PRO A 391 0.44 12.65 -10.48
CA PRO A 391 0.16 12.28 -11.88
C PRO A 391 1.24 12.67 -12.90
N GLN A 392 2.13 13.61 -12.56
CA GLN A 392 3.24 14.04 -13.40
C GLN A 392 4.55 13.43 -12.88
N SER A 393 4.66 12.11 -12.95
CA SER A 393 5.87 11.38 -12.56
C SER A 393 6.92 11.35 -13.67
N ASP A 394 8.19 11.33 -13.28
CA ASP A 394 9.33 11.08 -14.20
C ASP A 394 9.80 9.64 -14.00
N THR A 395 9.33 8.73 -14.85
CA THR A 395 9.70 7.31 -14.80
C THR A 395 11.23 7.11 -14.82
N ASN A 396 11.99 7.94 -15.54
CA ASN A 396 13.45 7.83 -15.56
C ASN A 396 14.08 8.17 -14.20
N HIS A 397 13.42 9.00 -13.38
CA HIS A 397 13.88 9.26 -12.02
C HIS A 397 13.61 8.08 -11.10
N PHE A 398 12.44 7.44 -11.22
CA PHE A 398 12.13 6.21 -10.50
C PHE A 398 13.14 5.10 -10.80
N GLU A 399 13.39 4.82 -12.09
CA GLU A 399 14.36 3.80 -12.51
C GLU A 399 15.76 4.07 -11.94
N ARG A 400 16.23 5.33 -11.99
CA ARG A 400 17.51 5.72 -11.36
C ARG A 400 17.54 5.56 -9.84
N LEU A 401 16.42 5.73 -9.16
CA LEU A 401 16.34 5.47 -7.71
C LEU A 401 16.48 3.97 -7.45
N LEU A 402 15.83 3.11 -8.23
CA LEU A 402 15.97 1.66 -8.13
C LEU A 402 17.41 1.19 -8.38
N GLU A 403 18.04 1.72 -9.43
CA GLU A 403 19.45 1.45 -9.75
C GLU A 403 20.38 1.86 -8.60
N SER A 404 20.11 3.00 -7.95
CA SER A 404 20.93 3.50 -6.83
C SER A 404 20.94 2.58 -5.59
N VAL A 405 19.98 1.66 -5.51
CA VAL A 405 19.85 0.65 -4.45
C VAL A 405 19.94 -0.77 -4.98
N ALA A 406 20.50 -0.95 -6.17
CA ALA A 406 20.71 -2.24 -6.81
C ALA A 406 19.44 -3.12 -6.92
N VAL A 407 18.27 -2.49 -7.10
CA VAL A 407 17.01 -3.17 -7.44
C VAL A 407 16.85 -3.17 -8.97
N PRO A 408 16.83 -4.34 -9.63
CA PRO A 408 16.62 -4.43 -11.07
C PRO A 408 15.25 -3.94 -11.52
N LEU A 409 15.19 -3.49 -12.78
CA LEU A 409 13.98 -2.91 -13.40
C LEU A 409 12.97 -3.95 -13.89
N ASP A 410 13.32 -5.24 -13.81
CA ASP A 410 12.43 -6.34 -14.17
C ASP A 410 12.58 -7.51 -13.19
N LYS A 411 11.51 -8.29 -13.07
CA LYS A 411 11.42 -9.40 -12.11
C LYS A 411 12.43 -10.51 -12.40
N GLY A 412 12.66 -10.84 -13.68
CA GLY A 412 13.59 -11.89 -14.08
C GLY A 412 15.02 -11.57 -13.68
N ALA A 413 15.45 -10.31 -13.89
CA ALA A 413 16.74 -9.81 -13.46
C ALA A 413 16.87 -9.79 -11.93
N MET A 414 15.81 -9.42 -11.19
CA MET A 414 15.79 -9.49 -9.72
C MET A 414 16.06 -10.92 -9.22
N LEU A 415 15.33 -11.91 -9.74
CA LEU A 415 15.48 -13.31 -9.34
C LEU A 415 16.81 -13.92 -9.80
N SER A 416 17.39 -13.41 -10.89
CA SER A 416 18.70 -13.84 -11.37
C SER A 416 19.85 -13.25 -10.54
N GLN A 417 19.70 -11.99 -10.11
CA GLN A 417 20.69 -11.28 -9.31
C GLN A 417 20.69 -11.72 -7.84
N TYR A 418 19.52 -12.07 -7.31
CA TYR A 418 19.33 -12.53 -5.93
C TYR A 418 18.67 -13.92 -5.90
N PRO A 419 19.46 -15.01 -6.06
CA PRO A 419 18.94 -16.38 -6.07
C PRO A 419 18.22 -16.79 -4.77
N GLU A 420 18.51 -16.11 -3.66
CA GLU A 420 17.90 -16.30 -2.35
C GLU A 420 16.55 -15.58 -2.20
N ALA A 421 16.17 -14.74 -3.17
CA ALA A 421 14.93 -13.99 -3.11
C ALA A 421 13.70 -14.91 -3.24
N VAL A 422 12.63 -14.55 -2.52
CA VAL A 422 11.38 -15.29 -2.50
C VAL A 422 10.42 -14.69 -3.51
N ASP A 423 10.12 -15.43 -4.58
CA ASP A 423 9.09 -15.06 -5.58
C ASP A 423 7.68 -15.38 -5.06
N LEU A 424 6.88 -14.33 -4.90
CA LEU A 424 5.51 -14.34 -4.40
C LEU A 424 4.48 -13.97 -5.50
N ALA A 425 4.78 -14.33 -6.74
CA ALA A 425 4.02 -14.07 -7.96
C ALA A 425 4.07 -12.62 -8.44
N ASP A 426 3.36 -11.70 -7.80
CA ASP A 426 3.40 -10.27 -8.14
C ASP A 426 4.45 -9.48 -7.34
N SER A 427 5.17 -10.17 -6.45
CA SER A 427 6.14 -9.57 -5.55
C SER A 427 7.36 -10.46 -5.37
N VAL A 428 8.50 -9.85 -5.05
CA VAL A 428 9.75 -10.54 -4.70
C VAL A 428 10.23 -9.98 -3.37
N SER A 429 10.47 -10.86 -2.39
CA SER A 429 10.98 -10.50 -1.06
C SER A 429 12.43 -10.92 -0.91
N LEU A 430 13.24 -10.08 -0.27
CA LEU A 430 14.66 -10.30 -0.03
C LEU A 430 15.03 -9.85 1.39
N ASP A 431 15.68 -10.71 2.16
CA ASP A 431 16.19 -10.38 3.48
C ASP A 431 17.66 -10.00 3.41
N LEU A 432 17.98 -8.75 3.75
CA LEU A 432 19.35 -8.21 3.78
C LEU A 432 19.76 -7.90 5.22
N ALA A 433 21.05 -7.60 5.41
CA ALA A 433 21.66 -7.48 6.73
C ALA A 433 21.01 -6.42 7.64
N HIS A 434 20.45 -5.34 7.06
CA HIS A 434 19.92 -4.19 7.80
C HIS A 434 18.46 -3.87 7.48
N TYR A 435 17.85 -4.61 6.55
CA TYR A 435 16.47 -4.40 6.14
C TYR A 435 15.94 -5.61 5.37
N THR A 436 14.62 -5.75 5.35
CA THR A 436 13.93 -6.61 4.37
C THR A 436 13.41 -5.74 3.24
N THR A 437 13.60 -6.19 2.00
CA THR A 437 13.06 -5.53 0.80
C THR A 437 11.92 -6.35 0.21
N GLU A 438 10.83 -5.69 -0.14
CA GLU A 438 9.74 -6.24 -0.95
C GLU A 438 9.60 -5.38 -2.21
N VAL A 439 9.73 -6.01 -3.38
CA VAL A 439 9.53 -5.37 -4.70
C VAL A 439 8.22 -5.89 -5.28
N ILE A 440 7.28 -5.01 -5.59
CA ILE A 440 5.99 -5.34 -6.20
C ILE A 440 5.98 -4.92 -7.67
N TYR A 441 5.58 -5.86 -8.52
CA TYR A 441 5.62 -5.76 -9.98
C TYR A 441 4.22 -5.66 -10.59
N ASP A 442 4.12 -5.04 -11.75
CA ASP A 442 2.87 -4.84 -12.51
C ASP A 442 2.30 -6.13 -13.15
N GLY A 443 2.79 -7.29 -12.72
CA GLY A 443 2.34 -8.61 -13.17
C GLY A 443 3.24 -9.73 -12.64
N GLU A 444 2.96 -10.95 -13.08
CA GLU A 444 3.68 -12.16 -12.65
C GLU A 444 4.83 -12.56 -13.59
N SER A 445 4.92 -11.93 -14.78
CA SER A 445 5.89 -12.29 -15.81
C SER A 445 7.31 -11.91 -15.41
N SER A 446 8.30 -12.56 -16.02
CA SER A 446 9.72 -12.20 -15.83
C SER A 446 10.05 -10.78 -16.33
N GLU A 447 9.26 -10.25 -17.25
CA GLU A 447 9.41 -8.90 -17.82
C GLU A 447 8.59 -7.83 -17.05
N ALA A 448 7.87 -8.23 -16.00
CA ALA A 448 7.06 -7.33 -15.20
C ALA A 448 7.95 -6.27 -14.54
N LYS A 449 7.46 -5.03 -14.52
CA LYS A 449 8.19 -3.86 -14.02
C LYS A 449 7.79 -3.56 -12.58
N PRO A 450 8.74 -3.16 -11.71
CA PRO A 450 8.42 -2.75 -10.37
C PRO A 450 7.61 -1.45 -10.41
N TYR A 451 6.60 -1.33 -9.55
CA TYR A 451 5.88 -0.07 -9.33
C TYR A 451 5.91 0.37 -7.86
N LEU A 452 6.26 -0.53 -6.94
CA LEU A 452 6.46 -0.25 -5.53
C LEU A 452 7.64 -1.06 -4.99
N VAL A 453 8.54 -0.42 -4.27
CA VAL A 453 9.60 -1.09 -3.50
C VAL A 453 9.50 -0.64 -2.06
N SER A 454 9.49 -1.58 -1.11
CA SER A 454 9.47 -1.31 0.32
C SER A 454 10.73 -1.84 0.97
N PHE A 455 11.39 -1.00 1.76
CA PHE A 455 12.53 -1.33 2.62
C PHE A 455 12.07 -1.22 4.08
N MET A 456 11.94 -2.35 4.75
CA MET A 456 11.58 -2.45 6.17
C MET A 456 12.87 -2.45 6.99
N ILE A 457 13.07 -1.41 7.80
CA ILE A 457 14.31 -1.20 8.55
C ILE A 457 14.20 -1.85 9.94
N PHE A 458 15.25 -2.55 10.36
CA PHE A 458 15.31 -3.23 11.66
C PHE A 458 15.77 -2.35 12.82
#